data_AF-A0A133QK80-F1
#
_entry.id   AF-A0A133QK80-F1
#
_cell.length_a   1.000
_cell.length_b   1.000
_cell.length_c   1.000
_cell.angle_alpha   90.00
_cell.angle_beta   90.00
_cell.angle_gamma   90.00
#
_symmetry.space_group_name_H-M   'P 1'
#
loop_
_entity.id
_entity.type
_entity.pdbx_description
1 polymer ?
#
loop_
_entity_poly.entity_id
_entity_poly.type
_entity_poly.pdbx_seq_one_letter_code
_entity_poly.pdbx_strand_id
1 'polypeptide(L)'
;MRNHLLSLLVALLAVTGSLPVAAQEAYAVLTSDETLTFYYDNLRTTRQNYEHIYDIPTHFWETTPTWADDYNRQNIKHVVFDTSFSGYRPSRTNSWFANCFNLQDIKDIRNLNTENVTDMSSMFYGCPALTSLDVSKFNTQNVT
;
A
#
# COMPACT_ATOMS: atom_id res chain seq x y z
N MET A 1 -47.22 -20.52 -38.23
CA MET A 1 -45.98 -21.14 -37.69
C MET A 1 -46.11 -21.24 -36.17
N ARG A 2 -46.28 -22.47 -35.68
CA ARG A 2 -45.88 -23.08 -34.39
C ARG A 2 -46.06 -22.31 -33.05
N ASN A 3 -47.11 -22.72 -32.34
CA ASN A 3 -47.23 -23.14 -30.91
C ASN A 3 -46.48 -22.44 -29.76
N HIS A 4 -47.29 -21.91 -28.82
CA HIS A 4 -47.41 -22.17 -27.37
C HIS A 4 -46.22 -22.61 -26.47
N LEU A 5 -46.35 -22.19 -25.20
CA LEU A 5 -45.99 -22.91 -23.94
C LEU A 5 -44.54 -22.81 -23.44
N LEU A 6 -44.32 -22.05 -22.34
CA LEU A 6 -44.02 -22.57 -20.99
C LEU A 6 -43.24 -21.56 -20.12
N SER A 7 -43.84 -21.29 -18.96
CA SER A 7 -43.22 -20.95 -17.68
C SER A 7 -41.77 -21.43 -17.53
N LEU A 8 -40.90 -20.56 -17.02
CA LEU A 8 -39.78 -20.96 -16.16
C LEU A 8 -39.58 -19.90 -15.09
N LEU A 9 -40.40 -20.04 -14.05
CA LEU A 9 -40.08 -19.64 -12.69
C LEU A 9 -38.81 -20.41 -12.27
N VAL A 10 -37.65 -19.76 -12.30
CA VAL A 10 -36.47 -20.26 -11.58
C VAL A 10 -36.50 -19.65 -10.19
N ALA A 11 -37.12 -20.37 -9.26
CA ALA A 11 -36.86 -20.23 -7.85
C ALA A 11 -35.57 -20.99 -7.49
N LEU A 12 -34.84 -20.48 -6.49
CA LEU A 12 -33.70 -21.10 -5.80
C LEU A 12 -32.38 -21.15 -6.62
N LEU A 13 -31.26 -20.58 -6.16
CA LEU A 13 -30.72 -20.62 -4.80
C LEU A 13 -30.19 -19.25 -4.35
N ALA A 14 -30.45 -18.92 -3.10
CA ALA A 14 -29.50 -18.14 -2.31
C ALA A 14 -28.16 -18.89 -2.34
N VAL A 15 -27.30 -18.54 -3.28
CA VAL A 15 -25.88 -18.75 -3.08
C VAL A 15 -25.46 -17.57 -2.23
N THR A 16 -25.61 -17.72 -0.91
CA THR A 16 -24.66 -17.15 0.04
C THR A 16 -23.29 -17.82 -0.16
N GLY A 17 -22.82 -17.87 -1.41
CA GLY A 17 -21.42 -17.85 -1.69
C GLY A 17 -21.10 -16.38 -1.58
N SER A 18 -20.71 -15.95 -0.38
CA SER A 18 -19.71 -14.90 -0.33
C SER A 18 -18.68 -15.32 -1.38
N LEU A 19 -18.58 -14.57 -2.48
CA LEU A 19 -17.34 -14.57 -3.25
C LEU A 19 -16.23 -14.50 -2.19
N PRO A 20 -15.17 -15.33 -2.26
CA PRO A 20 -14.07 -15.17 -1.34
C PRO A 20 -13.72 -13.68 -1.37
N VAL A 21 -13.90 -13.00 -0.23
CA VAL A 21 -13.49 -11.61 -0.11
C VAL A 21 -12.03 -11.68 -0.47
N ALA A 22 -11.68 -11.18 -1.67
CA ALA A 22 -10.30 -11.16 -2.09
C ALA A 22 -9.54 -10.51 -0.95
N ALA A 23 -8.59 -11.25 -0.38
CA ALA A 23 -7.93 -10.85 0.85
C ALA A 23 -7.34 -9.47 0.64
N GLN A 24 -7.54 -8.59 1.61
CA GLN A 24 -6.97 -7.25 1.55
C GLN A 24 -5.45 -7.38 1.65
N GLU A 25 -4.74 -6.91 0.63
CA GLU A 25 -3.29 -7.00 0.53
C GLU A 25 -2.68 -5.61 0.68
N ALA A 26 -1.55 -5.54 1.38
CA ALA A 26 -0.78 -4.31 1.48
C ALA A 26 0.28 -4.30 0.39
N TYR A 27 0.33 -3.23 -0.39
CA TYR A 27 1.29 -3.08 -1.48
C TYR A 27 1.52 -1.60 -1.77
N ALA A 28 2.62 -1.30 -2.43
CA ALA A 28 2.94 0.03 -2.91
C ALA A 28 3.01 0.01 -4.44
N VAL A 29 2.65 1.12 -5.08
CA VAL A 29 2.64 1.22 -6.53
C VAL A 29 3.34 2.48 -6.97
N LEU A 30 4.36 2.33 -7.81
CA LEU A 30 5.10 3.44 -8.41
C LEU A 30 4.59 3.69 -9.84
N THR A 31 4.03 4.88 -10.02
CA THR A 31 3.53 5.39 -11.29
C THR A 31 4.60 6.13 -12.08
N SER A 32 4.36 6.34 -13.37
CA SER A 32 5.25 7.08 -14.27
C SER A 32 5.40 8.56 -13.93
N ASP A 33 4.50 9.10 -13.11
CA ASP A 33 4.57 10.45 -12.56
C ASP A 33 5.38 10.53 -11.24
N GLU A 34 6.20 9.51 -10.96
CA GLU A 34 7.16 9.53 -9.84
C GLU A 34 6.49 9.47 -8.45
N THR A 35 5.24 9.02 -8.40
CA THR A 35 4.46 8.85 -7.17
C THR A 35 4.45 7.40 -6.69
N LEU A 36 4.91 7.15 -5.46
CA LEU A 36 4.76 5.88 -4.77
C LEU A 36 3.53 5.90 -3.87
N THR A 37 2.47 5.18 -4.25
CA THR A 37 1.21 5.12 -3.50
C THR A 37 1.07 3.80 -2.74
N PHE A 38 0.80 3.87 -1.44
CA PHE A 38 0.56 2.73 -0.57
C PHE A 38 -0.94 2.42 -0.48
N TYR A 39 -1.29 1.17 -0.73
CA TYR A 39 -2.66 0.67 -0.70
C TYR A 39 -2.80 -0.51 0.25
N TYR A 40 -3.99 -0.66 0.82
CA TYR A 40 -4.41 -1.86 1.51
C TYR A 40 -5.82 -2.19 1.02
N ASP A 41 -5.94 -2.89 -0.09
CA ASP A 41 -7.22 -3.21 -0.75
C ASP A 41 -7.11 -4.54 -1.54
N ASN A 42 -8.13 -4.87 -2.32
CA ASN A 42 -8.16 -6.08 -3.16
C ASN A 42 -8.03 -5.77 -4.68
N LEU A 43 -7.49 -4.60 -5.01
CA LEU A 43 -7.39 -4.06 -6.36
C LEU A 43 -5.95 -4.13 -6.91
N ARG A 44 -5.06 -4.91 -6.27
CA ARG A 44 -3.66 -5.06 -6.69
C ARG A 44 -3.54 -5.49 -8.15
N THR A 45 -4.35 -6.47 -8.59
CA THR A 45 -4.32 -7.01 -9.95
C THR A 45 -4.85 -6.05 -11.01
N THR A 46 -5.77 -5.14 -10.66
CA THR A 46 -6.29 -4.16 -11.61
C THR A 46 -5.32 -2.99 -11.84
N ARG A 47 -4.36 -2.78 -10.92
CA ARG A 47 -3.29 -1.78 -11.03
C ARG A 47 -2.02 -2.27 -11.76
N GLN A 48 -1.93 -3.57 -12.07
CA GLN A 48 -0.73 -4.17 -12.69
C GLN A 48 -0.41 -3.66 -14.10
N ASN A 49 -1.39 -3.10 -14.82
CA ASN A 49 -1.22 -2.81 -16.25
C ASN A 49 -0.39 -1.55 -16.56
N TYR A 50 -0.03 -0.73 -15.56
CA TYR A 50 0.58 0.58 -15.82
C TYR A 50 1.73 0.96 -14.87
N GLU A 51 2.05 0.12 -13.88
CA GLU A 51 2.76 0.59 -12.68
C GLU A 51 3.66 -0.50 -12.09
N HIS A 52 4.79 -0.11 -11.48
CA HIS A 52 5.64 -1.03 -10.74
C HIS A 52 5.01 -1.29 -9.36
N ILE A 53 4.59 -2.53 -9.10
CA ILE A 53 4.01 -2.92 -7.82
C ILE A 53 5.07 -3.56 -6.92
N TYR A 54 5.15 -3.06 -5.70
CA TYR A 54 6.03 -3.54 -4.67
C TYR A 54 5.23 -4.16 -3.52
N ASP A 55 5.74 -5.27 -2.98
CA ASP A 55 5.21 -5.86 -1.76
C ASP A 55 5.74 -5.09 -0.54
N ILE A 56 4.88 -4.91 0.47
CA ILE A 56 5.31 -4.35 1.75
C ILE A 56 6.08 -5.42 2.52
N PRO A 57 7.27 -5.11 3.07
CA PRO A 57 8.02 -6.07 3.86
C PRO A 57 7.21 -6.57 5.05
N THR A 58 7.16 -7.89 5.21
CA THR A 58 6.40 -8.53 6.30
C THR A 58 7.28 -9.36 7.21
N HIS A 59 8.51 -9.66 6.80
CA HIS A 59 9.42 -10.53 7.55
C HIS A 59 10.58 -9.77 8.18
N PHE A 60 11.06 -10.26 9.32
CA PHE A 60 12.11 -9.59 10.08
C PHE A 60 13.48 -9.54 9.38
N TRP A 61 13.71 -10.44 8.42
CA TRP A 61 14.96 -10.49 7.63
C TRP A 61 14.91 -9.58 6.40
N GLU A 62 13.74 -9.06 6.03
CA GLU A 62 13.60 -8.05 4.98
C GLU A 62 13.94 -6.69 5.62
N THR A 63 15.21 -6.30 5.54
CA THR A 63 15.71 -5.08 6.19
C THR A 63 15.32 -3.81 5.44
N THR A 64 14.96 -3.93 4.17
CA THR A 64 14.72 -2.81 3.27
C THR A 64 13.62 -3.18 2.29
N PRO A 65 12.60 -2.32 2.13
CA PRO A 65 11.60 -2.56 1.11
C PRO A 65 12.21 -2.48 -0.28
N THR A 66 11.65 -3.28 -1.20
CA THR A 66 12.13 -3.35 -2.57
C THR A 66 12.12 -1.99 -3.27
N TRP A 67 11.12 -1.14 -3.03
CA TRP A 67 11.10 0.23 -3.59
C TRP A 67 12.25 1.12 -3.06
N ALA A 68 12.82 0.80 -1.90
CA ALA A 68 13.95 1.50 -1.31
C ALA A 68 15.31 0.89 -1.70
N ASP A 69 15.35 -0.35 -2.19
CA ASP A 69 16.58 -0.98 -2.70
C ASP A 69 16.71 -0.97 -4.22
N ASP A 70 15.62 -0.67 -4.94
CA ASP A 70 15.55 -0.64 -6.40
C ASP A 70 16.24 0.61 -6.99
N TYR A 71 16.71 0.48 -8.24
CA TYR A 71 17.21 1.59 -9.07
C TYR A 71 16.18 2.73 -9.16
N ASN A 72 14.90 2.37 -9.08
CA ASN A 72 13.77 3.30 -9.12
C ASN A 72 13.61 4.18 -7.87
N ARG A 73 14.32 3.93 -6.76
CA ARG A 73 14.26 4.80 -5.57
C ARG A 73 14.54 6.27 -5.90
N GLN A 74 15.45 6.52 -6.85
CA GLN A 74 15.79 7.87 -7.29
C GLN A 74 14.65 8.55 -8.05
N ASN A 75 13.69 7.79 -8.55
CA ASN A 75 12.52 8.30 -9.26
C ASN A 75 11.37 8.63 -8.31
N ILE A 76 11.44 8.33 -7.01
CA ILE A 76 10.35 8.63 -6.08
C ILE A 76 10.43 10.11 -5.71
N LYS A 77 9.47 10.91 -6.19
CA LYS A 77 9.31 12.33 -5.83
C LYS A 77 8.16 12.57 -4.88
N HIS A 78 7.11 11.76 -4.98
CA HIS A 78 5.92 11.89 -4.17
C HIS A 78 5.60 10.56 -3.50
N VAL A 79 5.19 10.61 -2.24
CA VAL A 79 4.62 9.44 -1.56
C VAL A 79 3.19 9.76 -1.17
N VAL A 80 2.28 8.80 -1.38
CA VAL A 80 0.89 8.90 -0.96
C VAL A 80 0.51 7.68 -0.14
N PHE A 81 -0.07 7.90 1.04
CA PHE A 81 -0.75 6.83 1.78
C PHE A 81 -2.25 6.90 1.50
N ASP A 82 -2.75 6.04 0.62
CA ASP A 82 -4.17 6.00 0.29
C ASP A 82 -5.04 5.78 1.54
N THR A 83 -6.30 6.22 1.50
CA THR A 83 -7.22 6.05 2.64
C THR A 83 -7.37 4.58 3.04
N SER A 84 -7.31 3.66 2.07
CA SER A 84 -7.34 2.21 2.32
C SER A 84 -6.21 1.75 3.23
N PHE A 85 -5.03 2.38 3.15
CA PHE A 85 -3.85 2.02 3.94
C PHE A 85 -4.02 2.24 5.44
N SER A 86 -4.99 3.06 5.85
CA SER A 86 -5.34 3.25 7.27
C SER A 86 -5.78 1.96 7.98
N GLY A 87 -6.15 0.91 7.23
CA GLY A 87 -6.45 -0.42 7.75
C GLY A 87 -5.23 -1.33 7.97
N TYR A 88 -4.07 -1.01 7.38
CA TYR A 88 -2.86 -1.81 7.49
C TYR A 88 -2.07 -1.47 8.76
N ARG A 89 -1.35 -2.46 9.31
CA ARG A 89 -0.55 -2.34 10.55
C ARG A 89 0.85 -2.90 10.33
N PRO A 90 1.80 -2.10 9.79
CA PRO A 90 3.17 -2.55 9.67
C PRO A 90 3.76 -2.83 11.06
N SER A 91 4.57 -3.89 11.15
CA SER A 91 5.38 -4.18 12.34
C SER A 91 6.69 -3.38 12.34
N ARG A 92 7.13 -2.93 11.16
CA ARG A 92 8.37 -2.16 10.95
C ARG A 92 8.21 -1.17 9.81
N THR A 93 8.85 -0.02 9.93
CA THR A 93 8.96 0.99 8.86
C THR A 93 10.41 1.41 8.61
N ASN A 94 11.37 0.64 9.14
CA ASN A 94 12.78 0.91 8.99
C ASN A 94 13.18 0.97 7.51
N SER A 95 13.97 1.99 7.17
CA SER A 95 14.46 2.24 5.82
C SER A 95 13.40 2.42 4.72
N TRP A 96 12.11 2.61 5.04
CA TRP A 96 11.06 2.72 4.02
C TRP A 96 11.32 3.79 2.98
N PHE A 97 11.94 4.91 3.35
CA PHE A 97 12.30 5.96 2.40
C PHE A 97 13.81 6.28 2.44
N ALA A 98 14.64 5.38 2.96
CA ALA A 98 16.07 5.61 3.05
C ALA A 98 16.69 5.90 1.67
N ASN A 99 17.39 7.03 1.54
CA ASN A 99 18.06 7.56 0.36
C ASN A 99 17.13 7.88 -0.82
N CYS A 100 15.84 8.17 -0.57
CA CYS A 100 14.96 8.75 -1.59
C CYS A 100 15.39 10.21 -1.84
N PHE A 101 16.47 10.42 -2.61
CA PHE A 101 17.11 11.74 -2.72
C PHE A 101 16.19 12.82 -3.32
N ASN A 102 15.25 12.40 -4.16
CA ASN A 102 14.33 13.27 -4.87
C ASN A 102 12.93 13.35 -4.22
N LEU A 103 12.69 12.71 -3.06
CA LEU A 103 11.40 12.74 -2.37
C LEU A 103 11.10 14.16 -1.87
N GLN A 104 10.09 14.81 -2.43
CA GLN A 104 9.71 16.20 -2.15
C GLN A 104 8.62 16.31 -1.10
N ASP A 105 7.64 15.41 -1.14
CA ASP A 105 6.50 15.43 -0.23
C ASP A 105 5.91 14.05 0.05
N ILE A 106 5.25 13.97 1.20
CA ILE A 106 4.47 12.80 1.63
C ILE A 106 3.06 13.27 1.95
N LYS A 107 2.08 12.80 1.19
CA LYS A 107 0.67 13.12 1.37
C LYS A 107 -0.03 12.05 2.19
N ASP A 108 -0.95 12.53 3.02
CA ASP A 108 -1.84 11.70 3.82
C ASP A 108 -1.14 10.71 4.75
N ILE A 109 0.06 11.06 5.24
CA ILE A 109 0.86 10.23 6.15
C ILE A 109 0.13 9.82 7.44
N ARG A 110 -0.95 10.52 7.81
CA ARG A 110 -1.87 10.10 8.89
C ARG A 110 -2.50 8.72 8.67
N ASN A 111 -2.53 8.23 7.43
CA ASN A 111 -3.02 6.90 7.07
C ASN A 111 -1.98 5.80 7.31
N LEU A 112 -0.72 6.15 7.57
CA LEU A 112 0.27 5.20 8.09
C LEU A 112 0.01 4.97 9.58
N ASN A 113 -0.67 3.87 9.92
CA ASN A 113 -0.86 3.51 11.32
C ASN A 113 0.41 2.88 11.90
N THR A 114 1.07 3.59 12.82
CA THR A 114 2.33 3.14 13.43
C THR A 114 2.16 2.47 14.79
N GLU A 115 0.96 2.09 15.21
CA GLU A 115 0.70 1.61 16.58
C GLU A 115 1.49 0.34 16.93
N ASN A 116 1.78 -0.51 15.95
CA ASN A 116 2.50 -1.78 16.13
C ASN A 116 3.96 -1.72 15.64
N VAL A 117 4.43 -0.55 15.19
CA VAL A 117 5.77 -0.41 14.63
C VAL A 117 6.80 -0.45 15.76
N THR A 118 7.76 -1.38 15.66
CA THR A 118 8.84 -1.55 16.64
C THR A 118 10.18 -0.98 16.18
N ASP A 119 10.35 -0.77 14.86
CA ASP A 119 11.57 -0.24 14.28
C ASP A 119 11.24 0.80 13.20
N MET A 120 11.70 2.04 13.42
CA MET A 120 11.61 3.18 12.51
C MET A 120 13.00 3.67 12.07
N SER A 121 14.05 2.89 12.32
CA SER A 121 15.43 3.29 12.02
C SER A 121 15.60 3.64 10.55
N SER A 122 16.32 4.73 10.29
CA SER A 122 16.63 5.22 8.93
C SER A 122 15.41 5.48 8.02
N MET A 123 14.19 5.56 8.54
CA MET A 123 12.96 5.65 7.73
C MET A 123 13.01 6.79 6.69
N PHE A 124 13.59 7.95 7.04
CA PHE A 124 13.79 9.10 6.14
C PHE A 124 15.27 9.49 5.98
N TYR A 125 16.19 8.59 6.32
CA TYR A 125 17.62 8.88 6.20
C TYR A 125 17.98 9.20 4.74
N GLY A 126 18.76 10.26 4.50
CA GLY A 126 19.18 10.60 3.13
C GLY A 126 18.05 11.09 2.21
N CYS A 127 17.02 11.78 2.74
CA CYS A 127 15.97 12.45 1.96
C CYS A 127 16.16 13.99 1.92
N PRO A 128 17.20 14.54 1.28
CA PRO A 128 17.48 15.98 1.30
C PRO A 128 16.40 16.85 0.64
N ALA A 129 15.61 16.32 -0.30
CA ALA A 129 14.51 17.05 -0.93
C ALA A 129 13.24 17.15 -0.05
N LEU A 130 13.12 16.31 0.99
CA LEU A 130 11.95 16.28 1.87
C LEU A 130 12.13 17.34 2.96
N THR A 131 11.66 18.56 2.69
CA THR A 131 11.91 19.73 3.55
C THR A 131 10.92 19.89 4.71
N SER A 132 9.78 19.20 4.66
CA SER A 132 8.74 19.26 5.70
C SER A 132 7.99 17.94 5.81
N LEU A 133 7.67 17.53 7.03
CA LEU A 133 6.89 16.33 7.31
C LEU A 133 6.10 16.49 8.61
N ASP A 134 4.78 16.30 8.55
CA ASP A 134 3.94 16.25 9.75
C ASP A 134 3.88 14.81 10.28
N VAL A 135 4.59 14.56 11.39
CA VAL A 135 4.62 13.27 12.09
C VAL A 135 3.78 13.28 13.37
N SER A 136 2.90 14.25 13.57
CA SER A 136 2.11 14.41 14.81
C SER A 136 1.19 13.23 15.14
N LYS A 137 0.92 12.35 14.16
CA LYS A 137 0.10 11.14 14.33
C LYS A 137 0.90 9.87 14.56
N PHE A 138 2.23 9.95 14.59
CA PHE A 138 3.06 8.78 14.85
C PHE A 138 2.92 8.36 16.31
N ASN A 139 2.49 7.12 16.50
CA ASN A 139 2.62 6.42 17.75
C ASN A 139 4.00 5.74 17.78
N THR A 140 4.86 6.17 18.71
CA THR A 140 6.21 5.65 18.88
C THR A 140 6.38 4.87 20.19
N GLN A 141 5.29 4.46 20.85
CA GLN A 141 5.35 3.79 22.16
C GLN A 141 6.05 2.42 22.11
N ASN A 142 6.01 1.75 20.95
CA ASN A 142 6.60 0.43 20.76
C ASN A 142 7.97 0.47 20.05
N VAL A 143 8.46 1.66 19.66
CA VAL A 143 9.74 1.80 18.95
C VAL A 143 10.90 1.65 19.92
N THR A 144 11.88 0.80 19.60
CA THR A 144 13.03 0.47 20.44
C THR A 144 14.37 0.69 19.77
#